data_AF-A0AAJ2NT84-F1
#
_entry.id   AF-A0AAJ2NT84-F1
#
_cell.length_a   1.000
_cell.length_b   1.000
_cell.length_c   1.000
_cell.angle_alpha   90.00
_cell.angle_beta   90.00
_cell.angle_gamma   90.00
#
_symmetry.space_group_name_H-M   'P 1'
#
loop_
_entity.id
_entity.type
_entity.pdbx_description
1 polymer ?
#
loop_
_entity_poly.entity_id
_entity_poly.type
_entity_poly.pdbx_seq_one_letter_code
_entity_poly.pdbx_strand_id
1 'polypeptide(L)'
;TGGIIQGFDGIKKAYETGKGKIIVRGKAQIEDIRGGRQQIVITEIPYEVNKANLVKKMDEFRLDRKVEGISEVRDETDRTGLRIVI
;
A
#
# COMPACT_ATOMS: atom_id res chain seq x y z
N THR A 1 -5.34 -9.08 -6.34
CA THR A 1 -5.26 -8.73 -4.90
C THR A 1 -4.31 -9.70 -4.25
N GLY A 2 -3.02 -9.36 -4.27
CA GLY A 2 -1.96 -10.10 -3.59
C GLY A 2 -1.60 -9.40 -2.28
N GLY A 3 -0.32 -9.14 -2.08
CA GLY A 3 0.21 -8.57 -0.85
C GLY A 3 1.10 -9.55 -0.09
N ILE A 4 1.83 -9.01 0.88
CA ILE A 4 2.78 -9.74 1.71
C ILE A 4 2.08 -10.01 3.04
N ILE A 5 1.76 -11.29 3.27
CA ILE A 5 1.26 -11.73 4.56
C ILE A 5 2.43 -11.81 5.53
N GLN A 6 2.34 -11.09 6.64
CA GLN A 6 3.33 -11.08 7.70
C GLN A 6 2.76 -11.73 8.96
N GLY A 7 3.54 -12.63 9.57
CA GLY A 7 3.20 -13.28 10.83
C GLY A 7 2.72 -14.73 10.69
N PHE A 8 3.67 -15.65 10.48
CA PHE A 8 3.39 -17.09 10.37
C PHE A 8 2.71 -17.66 11.62
N ASP A 9 3.09 -17.18 12.81
CA ASP A 9 2.46 -17.58 14.08
C ASP A 9 0.98 -17.19 14.17
N GLY A 10 0.62 -16.03 13.62
CA GLY A 10 -0.77 -15.58 13.56
C GLY A 10 -1.64 -16.47 12.66
N ILE A 11 -1.06 -16.95 11.57
CA ILE A 11 -1.68 -17.90 10.64
C ILE A 11 -1.87 -19.25 11.34
N LYS A 12 -0.82 -19.77 11.97
CA LYS A 12 -0.88 -21.06 12.68
C LYS A 12 -1.94 -21.06 13.77
N LYS A 13 -1.97 -20.02 14.61
CA LYS A 13 -2.99 -19.85 15.65
C LYS A 13 -4.41 -19.70 15.10
N ALA A 14 -4.56 -19.03 13.95
CA ALA A 14 -5.86 -18.93 13.27
C ALA A 14 -6.38 -20.31 12.82
N TYR A 15 -5.51 -21.16 12.28
CA TYR A 15 -5.89 -22.52 11.90
C TYR A 15 -6.19 -23.42 13.09
N GLU A 16 -5.48 -23.27 14.21
CA GLU A 16 -5.69 -24.08 15.41
C GLU A 16 -6.94 -23.69 16.21
N THR A 17 -7.19 -22.38 16.35
CA THR A 17 -8.23 -21.86 17.28
C THR A 17 -9.44 -21.24 16.57
N GLY A 18 -9.40 -21.14 15.24
CA GLY A 18 -10.38 -20.40 14.44
C GLY A 18 -10.27 -18.87 14.60
N LYS A 19 -9.36 -18.37 15.44
CA LYS A 19 -9.15 -16.93 15.70
C LYS A 19 -7.66 -16.60 15.64
N GLY A 20 -7.29 -15.70 14.74
CA GLY A 20 -5.92 -15.19 14.68
C GLY A 20 -5.90 -13.81 14.05
N LYS A 21 -4.83 -13.07 14.34
CA LYS A 21 -4.57 -11.76 13.74
C LYS A 21 -3.42 -11.91 12.77
N ILE A 22 -3.64 -11.47 11.54
CA ILE A 22 -2.66 -11.54 10.46
C ILE A 22 -2.48 -10.13 9.93
N ILE A 23 -1.25 -9.73 9.62
CA ILE A 23 -0.96 -8.43 9.02
C ILE A 23 -0.77 -8.65 7.53
N VAL A 24 -1.52 -7.92 6.71
CA VAL A 24 -1.39 -7.94 5.25
C VAL A 24 -0.82 -6.60 4.80
N ARG A 25 0.30 -6.64 4.09
CA ARG A 25 0.98 -5.44 3.57
C ARG A 25 0.83 -5.38 2.04
N GLY A 26 0.56 -4.20 1.51
CA GLY A 26 0.65 -3.96 0.07
C GLY A 26 2.08 -4.12 -0.45
N LYS A 27 2.24 -4.50 -1.72
CA LYS A 27 3.56 -4.56 -2.35
C LYS A 27 3.88 -3.18 -2.91
N ALA A 28 5.00 -2.62 -2.47
CA ALA A 28 5.51 -1.34 -2.92
C ALA A 28 6.99 -1.45 -3.26
N GLN A 29 7.43 -0.65 -4.21
CA GLN A 29 8.81 -0.51 -4.64
C GLN A 29 9.19 0.97 -4.62
N ILE A 30 10.46 1.24 -4.40
CA ILE A 30 11.01 2.60 -4.47
C ILE A 30 11.72 2.70 -5.82
N GLU A 31 11.36 3.70 -6.60
CA GLU A 31 12.00 4.01 -7.87
C GLU A 31 12.72 5.36 -7.75
N ASP A 32 13.99 5.40 -8.17
CA ASP A 32 14.73 6.65 -8.24
C ASP A 32 14.35 7.40 -9.53
N ILE A 33 13.97 8.67 -9.39
CA ILE A 33 13.66 9.54 -10.51
C ILE A 33 14.78 10.56 -10.74
N ARG A 34 14.79 11.13 -11.95
CA ARG A 34 15.80 12.13 -12.34
C ARG A 34 15.81 13.29 -11.34
N GLY A 35 17.02 13.77 -11.04
CA GLY A 35 17.21 14.89 -10.09
C GLY A 35 17.28 14.45 -8.63
N GLY A 36 17.57 13.18 -8.34
CA GLY A 36 17.81 12.69 -6.97
C GLY A 36 16.56 12.61 -6.11
N ARG A 37 15.38 12.62 -6.72
CA ARG A 37 14.12 12.40 -6.03
C ARG A 37 13.77 10.91 -6.08
N GLN A 38 12.97 10.45 -5.14
CA GLN A 38 12.47 9.08 -5.10
C GLN A 38 10.95 9.11 -5.20
N GLN A 39 10.38 8.07 -5.81
CA GLN A 39 8.94 7.84 -5.83
C GLN A 39 8.64 6.46 -5.27
N ILE A 40 7.53 6.35 -4.53
CA ILE A 40 7.05 5.06 -4.05
C ILE A 40 5.96 4.59 -4.99
N VAL A 41 6.15 3.39 -5.54
CA VAL A 41 5.23 2.75 -6.49
C VAL A 41 4.60 1.54 -5.83
N ILE A 42 3.30 1.62 -5.56
CA ILE A 42 2.51 0.53 -5.01
C ILE A 42 1.91 -0.27 -6.18
N THR A 43 2.25 -1.56 -6.24
CA THR A 43 1.79 -2.48 -7.30
C THR A 43 0.66 -3.39 -6.83
N GLU A 44 0.54 -3.60 -5.52
CA GLU A 44 -0.50 -4.47 -4.94
C GLU A 44 -1.02 -3.88 -3.63
N ILE A 45 -2.34 -3.93 -3.43
CA ILE A 45 -3.01 -3.53 -2.19
C ILE A 45 -3.55 -4.74 -1.43
N PRO A 46 -3.68 -4.66 -0.09
CA PRO A 46 -4.25 -5.73 0.72
C PRO A 46 -5.70 -6.07 0.32
N TYR A 47 -6.13 -7.28 0.69
CA TYR A 47 -7.51 -7.72 0.52
C TYR A 47 -8.49 -6.79 1.25
N GLU A 48 -9.67 -6.59 0.67
CA GLU A 48 -10.74 -5.69 1.15
C GLU A 48 -10.38 -4.20 1.25
N VAL A 49 -9.22 -3.77 0.76
CA VAL A 49 -8.89 -2.35 0.69
C VAL A 49 -9.45 -1.75 -0.61
N ASN A 50 -10.29 -0.72 -0.47
CA ASN A 50 -10.75 0.06 -1.62
C ASN A 50 -9.64 1.03 -2.07
N LYS A 51 -9.19 0.88 -3.33
CA LYS A 51 -8.14 1.71 -3.94
C LYS A 51 -8.45 3.21 -3.89
N ALA A 52 -9.64 3.62 -4.30
CA ALA A 52 -10.00 5.04 -4.36
C ALA A 52 -9.97 5.68 -2.97
N ASN A 53 -10.44 4.96 -1.95
CA ASN A 53 -10.38 5.42 -0.56
C ASN A 53 -8.95 5.50 -0.02
N LEU A 54 -8.07 4.57 -0.43
CA LEU A 54 -6.66 4.58 -0.06
C LEU A 54 -5.96 5.82 -0.63
N VAL A 55 -6.11 6.05 -1.94
CA VAL A 55 -5.52 7.21 -2.65
C VAL A 55 -6.02 8.52 -2.03
N LYS A 56 -7.33 8.63 -1.79
CA LYS A 56 -7.93 9.82 -1.16
C LYS A 56 -7.33 10.09 0.22
N LYS A 57 -7.21 9.08 1.08
CA LYS A 57 -6.62 9.23 2.42
C LYS A 57 -5.14 9.65 2.37
N MET A 58 -4.38 9.17 1.40
CA MET A 58 -2.99 9.57 1.22
C MET A 58 -2.88 11.04 0.80
N ASP A 59 -3.74 11.49 -0.10
CA ASP A 59 -3.78 12.91 -0.51
C ASP A 59 -4.27 13.82 0.63
N GLU A 60 -5.22 13.36 1.45
CA GLU A 60 -5.61 14.05 2.70
C GLU A 60 -4.42 14.20 3.66
N PHE A 61 -3.59 13.16 3.85
CA PHE A 61 -2.39 13.26 4.68
C PHE A 61 -1.34 14.24 4.14
N ARG A 62 -1.25 14.37 2.81
CA ARG A 62 -0.42 15.39 2.15
C ARG A 62 -0.96 16.80 2.45
N LEU A 63 -2.26 17.02 2.27
CA LEU A 63 -2.91 18.31 2.51
C LEU A 63 -2.84 18.74 3.98
N ASP A 64 -3.10 17.80 4.90
CA ASP A 64 -3.03 18.01 6.34
C ASP A 64 -1.58 18.16 6.86
N ARG A 65 -0.57 17.97 5.99
CA ARG A 65 0.86 17.90 6.34
C ARG A 65 1.16 16.98 7.52
N LYS A 66 0.37 15.90 7.68
CA LYS A 66 0.61 14.88 8.71
C LYS A 66 1.89 14.09 8.45
N VAL A 67 2.29 14.01 7.18
CA VAL A 67 3.52 13.39 6.73
C VAL A 67 4.23 14.36 5.79
N GLU A 68 5.43 14.78 6.18
CA GLU A 68 6.26 15.64 5.34
C GLU A 68 6.96 14.82 4.23
N GLY A 69 7.25 15.46 3.09
CA GLY A 69 7.97 14.85 1.98
C GLY A 69 7.11 14.23 0.88
N ILE A 70 5.78 14.22 1.02
CA ILE A 70 4.86 13.81 -0.05
C ILE A 70 4.67 14.97 -1.03
N SER A 71 5.11 14.79 -2.28
CA SER A 71 4.95 15.80 -3.32
C SER A 71 3.56 15.73 -3.96
N GLU A 72 3.17 14.54 -4.42
CA GLU A 72 1.92 14.28 -5.12
C GLU A 72 1.48 12.83 -4.85
N VAL A 73 0.19 12.53 -4.98
CA VAL A 73 -0.29 11.15 -5.00
C VAL A 73 -1.06 10.97 -6.30
N ARG A 74 -0.67 9.98 -7.11
CA ARG A 74 -1.24 9.72 -8.43
C ARG A 74 -1.64 8.26 -8.60
N ASP A 75 -2.83 8.05 -9.13
CA ASP A 75 -3.34 6.73 -9.47
C ASP A 75 -3.17 6.50 -10.98
N GLU A 76 -2.22 5.65 -11.34
CA GLU A 76 -1.90 5.25 -12.71
C GLU A 76 -2.39 3.83 -13.00
N THR A 77 -3.45 3.39 -12.32
CA THR A 77 -4.01 2.06 -12.52
C THR A 77 -4.68 1.97 -13.89
N ASP A 78 -4.20 1.04 -14.70
CA ASP A 78 -4.78 0.68 -15.99
C ASP A 78 -5.59 -0.62 -15.90
N ARG A 79 -6.19 -1.04 -17.02
CA ARG A 79 -6.94 -2.31 -17.12
C ARG A 79 -6.08 -3.55 -16.85
N THR A 80 -4.76 -3.45 -16.98
CA THR A 80 -3.81 -4.58 -16.88
C THR A 80 -3.05 -4.64 -15.56
N GLY A 81 -3.09 -3.59 -14.73
CA GLY A 81 -2.29 -3.55 -13.52
C GLY A 81 -2.61 -2.38 -12.59
N LEU A 82 -2.40 -2.60 -11.29
CA LEU A 82 -2.53 -1.59 -10.25
C LEU A 82 -1.19 -0.86 -10.11
N ARG A 83 -1.22 0.47 -10.21
CA ARG A 83 -0.05 1.32 -10.01
C ARG A 83 -0.48 2.60 -9.31
N ILE A 84 0.00 2.81 -8.09
CA ILE A 84 -0.21 4.05 -7.33
C ILE A 84 1.16 4.64 -7.05
N VAL A 85 1.36 5.90 -7.40
CA VAL A 85 2.63 6.63 -7.27
C VAL A 85 2.49 7.71 -6.20
N ILE A 86 3.49 7.81 -5.33
CA ILE A 86 3.62 8.80 -4.25
C ILE A 86 4.96 9.51 -4.40
#